data_AF-A0AAD4Q800-F1
#
_entry.id   AF-A0AAD4Q800-F1
#
_cell.length_a   1.000
_cell.length_b   1.000
_cell.length_c   1.000
_cell.angle_alpha   90.00
_cell.angle_beta   90.00
_cell.angle_gamma   90.00
#
_symmetry.space_group_name_H-M   'P 1'
#
loop_
_entity.id
_entity.type
_entity.pdbx_description
1 polymer ?
#
loop_
_entity_poly.entity_id
_entity_poly.type
_entity_poly.pdbx_seq_one_letter_code
_entity_poly.pdbx_strand_id
1 'polypeptide(L)'
;MRKYRPDGIDATFTVALVNGGGYDPNNPGTEANADLQLSEGMTYPTPHIFYSTSFSSNGEVYLSWLDAVLGQKNVPQTITTSYGANEKTHPLDYAIRVCLLFAQLGARGTSVLFASGDYGVSEGDCTARFTPIFPATCPYVTAVGGTTSFMPEVAASFSGGGFSKYFLHPEYQLQAVSTFLDNLSQQYSGLYNPVGRGIPDIAAQAIVAV
;
A
#
# COMPACT_ATOMS: atom_id res chain seq x y z
N MET A 1 2.70 10.79 20.71
CA MET A 1 1.61 11.48 21.43
C MET A 1 2.10 12.53 22.43
N ARG A 2 2.67 12.19 23.59
CA ARG A 2 2.93 13.14 24.72
C ARG A 2 3.51 14.52 24.38
N LYS A 3 4.44 14.60 23.41
CA LYS A 3 5.09 15.87 23.02
C LYS A 3 4.33 16.67 21.95
N TYR A 4 3.77 16.00 20.95
CA TYR A 4 3.23 16.63 19.73
C TYR A 4 1.71 16.48 19.56
N ARG A 5 1.09 15.54 20.26
CA ARG A 5 -0.36 15.23 20.31
C ARG A 5 -0.78 14.85 21.73
N PRO A 6 -0.67 15.79 22.70
CA PRO A 6 -1.04 15.51 24.09
C PRO A 6 -2.54 15.25 24.26
N ASP A 7 -3.37 15.75 23.34
CA ASP A 7 -4.81 15.54 23.24
C ASP A 7 -5.20 14.06 22.97
N GLY A 8 -4.28 13.27 22.41
CA GLY A 8 -4.46 11.85 22.10
C GLY A 8 -3.62 10.90 22.96
N ILE A 9 -3.24 11.30 24.18
CA ILE A 9 -2.42 10.44 25.05
C ILE A 9 -3.13 9.13 25.46
N ASP A 10 -4.45 9.17 25.58
CA ASP A 10 -5.31 8.03 25.93
C ASP A 10 -6.01 7.44 24.70
N ALA A 11 -5.47 7.69 23.50
CA ALA A 11 -6.00 7.13 22.26
C ALA A 11 -5.98 5.59 22.32
N THR A 12 -7.06 4.98 21.84
CA THR A 12 -7.23 3.53 21.80
C THR A 12 -7.78 3.10 20.45
N PHE A 13 -7.55 1.84 20.10
CA PHE A 13 -8.05 1.23 18.88
C PHE A 13 -8.81 -0.05 19.20
N THR A 14 -9.63 -0.49 18.26
CA THR A 14 -10.31 -1.79 18.33
C THR A 14 -9.55 -2.82 17.51
N VAL A 15 -9.61 -4.10 17.90
CA VAL A 15 -8.97 -5.19 17.17
C VAL A 15 -10.02 -6.04 16.47
N ALA A 16 -9.83 -6.25 15.17
CA ALA A 16 -10.64 -7.15 14.36
C ALA A 16 -9.77 -8.32 13.88
N LEU A 17 -10.00 -9.50 14.45
CA LEU A 17 -9.30 -10.72 14.05
C LEU A 17 -10.01 -11.35 12.85
N VAL A 18 -9.27 -11.59 11.78
CA VAL A 18 -9.76 -12.18 10.54
C VAL A 18 -8.96 -13.44 10.24
N ASN A 19 -9.62 -14.48 9.74
CA ASN A 19 -8.96 -15.72 9.29
C ASN A 19 -8.02 -16.35 10.34
N GLY A 20 -8.35 -16.27 11.64
CA GLY A 20 -7.49 -16.77 12.71
C GLY A 20 -6.27 -15.89 13.00
N GLY A 21 -6.31 -14.59 12.64
CA GLY A 21 -5.31 -13.60 13.03
C GLY A 21 -5.10 -13.53 14.53
N GLY A 22 -3.87 -13.26 14.95
CA GLY A 22 -3.46 -13.14 16.36
C GLY A 22 -3.33 -11.70 16.85
N TYR A 23 -3.36 -11.51 18.16
CA TYR A 23 -3.08 -10.22 18.80
C TYR A 23 -2.48 -10.45 20.19
N ASP A 24 -1.23 -10.02 20.38
CA ASP A 24 -0.55 -10.00 21.67
C ASP A 24 -0.02 -8.58 21.96
N PRO A 25 -0.70 -7.79 22.81
CA PRO A 25 -0.27 -6.44 23.13
C PRO A 25 1.03 -6.38 23.94
N ASN A 26 1.47 -7.48 24.55
CA ASN A 26 2.72 -7.54 25.29
C ASN A 26 3.93 -7.82 24.39
N ASN A 27 3.67 -8.31 23.17
CA ASN A 27 4.70 -8.61 22.17
C ASN A 27 4.20 -8.22 20.77
N PRO A 28 3.93 -6.93 20.51
CA PRO A 28 3.42 -6.49 19.22
C PRO A 28 4.53 -6.58 18.15
N GLY A 29 4.14 -6.89 16.92
CA GLY A 29 5.06 -6.79 15.78
C GLY A 29 5.52 -5.35 15.54
N THR A 30 6.77 -5.17 15.11
CA THR A 30 7.37 -3.85 14.87
C THR A 30 6.55 -3.03 13.88
N GLU A 31 6.22 -3.60 12.71
CA GLU A 31 5.44 -2.94 11.65
C GLU A 31 4.03 -2.60 12.13
N ALA A 32 3.30 -3.57 12.70
CA ALA A 32 1.94 -3.35 13.19
C ALA A 32 1.88 -2.24 14.26
N ASN A 33 2.89 -2.17 15.14
CA ASN A 33 2.99 -1.14 16.16
C ASN A 33 3.33 0.23 15.55
N ALA A 34 4.23 0.27 14.56
CA ALA A 34 4.58 1.50 13.85
C ALA A 34 3.38 2.08 13.08
N ASP A 35 2.64 1.24 12.34
CA ASP A 35 1.44 1.63 11.59
C ASP A 35 0.38 2.26 12.49
N LEU A 36 0.09 1.63 13.64
CA LEU A 36 -0.89 2.14 14.59
C LEU A 36 -0.43 3.46 15.23
N GLN A 37 0.82 3.56 15.68
CA GLN A 37 1.30 4.78 16.30
C GLN A 37 1.32 5.97 15.34
N LEU A 38 1.71 5.75 14.09
CA LEU A 38 1.76 6.79 13.07
C LEU A 38 0.35 7.22 12.67
N SER A 39 -0.52 6.26 12.33
CA SER A 39 -1.88 6.56 11.87
C SER A 39 -2.73 7.21 12.96
N GLU A 40 -2.69 6.71 14.20
CA GLU A 40 -3.38 7.32 15.34
C GLU A 40 -2.84 8.74 15.60
N GLY A 41 -1.51 8.91 15.58
CA GLY A 41 -0.86 10.21 15.79
C GLY A 41 -1.29 11.28 14.78
N MET A 42 -1.55 10.90 13.53
CA MET A 42 -1.97 11.82 12.48
C MET A 42 -3.47 12.10 12.49
N THR A 43 -4.30 11.13 12.87
CA THR A 43 -5.75 11.17 12.59
C THR A 43 -6.64 11.25 13.83
N TYR A 44 -6.09 11.20 15.04
CA TYR A 44 -6.85 11.38 16.28
C TYR A 44 -7.72 12.66 16.21
N PRO A 45 -9.02 12.62 16.60
CA PRO A 45 -9.70 11.55 17.35
C PRO A 45 -10.50 10.55 16.50
N THR A 46 -10.15 10.34 15.23
CA THR A 46 -10.84 9.38 14.36
C THR A 46 -10.73 7.96 14.94
N PRO A 47 -11.81 7.16 15.05
CA PRO A 47 -11.72 5.78 15.56
C PRO A 47 -10.86 4.87 14.70
N HIS A 48 -9.97 4.09 15.34
CA HIS A 48 -9.08 3.14 14.69
C HIS A 48 -9.53 1.67 14.84
N ILE A 49 -9.36 0.90 13.77
CA ILE A 49 -9.57 -0.55 13.75
C ILE A 49 -8.28 -1.20 13.24
N PHE A 50 -7.65 -1.99 14.09
CA PHE A 50 -6.53 -2.86 13.73
C PHE A 50 -7.06 -4.19 13.20
N TYR A 51 -6.92 -4.43 11.90
CA TYR A 51 -7.23 -5.72 11.29
C TYR A 51 -6.02 -6.64 11.36
N SER A 52 -6.13 -7.73 12.11
CA SER A 52 -5.12 -8.79 12.14
C SER A 52 -5.61 -9.99 11.36
N THR A 53 -4.84 -10.42 10.37
CA THR A 53 -5.18 -11.56 9.50
C THR A 53 -4.03 -12.55 9.44
N SER A 54 -4.34 -13.85 9.47
CA SER A 54 -3.35 -14.90 9.26
C SER A 54 -3.25 -15.27 7.78
N PHE A 55 -2.07 -15.72 7.37
CA PHE A 55 -1.82 -16.29 6.06
C PHE A 55 -2.70 -17.51 5.80
N SER A 56 -3.30 -17.55 4.60
CA SER A 56 -3.84 -18.79 4.06
C SER A 56 -2.72 -19.79 3.73
N SER A 57 -3.09 -21.05 3.43
CA SER A 57 -2.13 -22.10 3.06
C SER A 57 -1.27 -21.75 1.83
N ASN A 58 -1.73 -20.81 1.00
CA ASN A 58 -1.03 -20.35 -0.19
C ASN A 58 -0.23 -19.05 0.05
N GLY A 59 -0.05 -18.64 1.31
CA GLY A 59 0.71 -17.43 1.68
C GLY A 59 -0.03 -16.12 1.39
N GLU A 60 -1.35 -16.18 1.21
CA GLU A 60 -2.18 -15.04 0.80
C GLU A 60 -3.02 -14.52 1.96
N VAL A 61 -3.22 -13.19 2.05
CA VAL A 61 -3.90 -12.53 3.18
C VAL A 61 -5.11 -11.66 2.78
N TYR A 62 -5.19 -11.23 1.52
CA TYR A 62 -6.16 -10.22 1.09
C TYR A 62 -7.56 -10.77 0.85
N LEU A 63 -7.73 -11.98 0.32
CA LEU A 63 -9.07 -12.49 -0.02
C LEU A 63 -9.93 -12.66 1.23
N SER A 64 -9.41 -13.32 2.27
CA SER A 64 -10.12 -13.51 3.52
C SER A 64 -10.38 -12.18 4.24
N TRP A 65 -9.43 -11.25 4.17
CA TRP A 65 -9.58 -9.93 4.75
C TRP A 65 -10.62 -9.08 4.00
N LEU A 66 -10.57 -9.04 2.67
CA LEU A 66 -11.53 -8.32 1.83
C LEU A 66 -12.94 -8.89 1.98
N ASP A 67 -13.09 -10.21 2.03
CA ASP A 67 -14.38 -10.86 2.27
C ASP A 67 -14.98 -10.45 3.62
N ALA A 68 -14.17 -10.47 4.68
CA ALA A 68 -14.60 -10.04 6.01
C ALA A 68 -14.99 -8.57 6.06
N VAL A 69 -14.20 -7.67 5.44
CA VAL A 69 -14.49 -6.22 5.42
C VAL A 69 -15.72 -5.92 4.55
N LEU A 70 -15.81 -6.49 3.35
CA LEU A 70 -16.96 -6.31 2.46
C LEU A 70 -18.26 -6.88 3.05
N GLY A 71 -18.18 -7.91 3.90
CA GLY A 71 -19.33 -8.43 4.63
C GLY A 71 -19.88 -7.50 5.72
N GLN A 72 -19.14 -6.47 6.14
CA GLN A 72 -19.60 -5.54 7.18
C GLN A 72 -20.68 -4.61 6.63
N LYS A 73 -21.68 -4.29 7.46
CA LYS A 73 -22.73 -3.30 7.11
C LYS A 73 -22.15 -1.90 6.87
N ASN A 74 -21.25 -1.46 7.75
CA ASN A 74 -20.54 -0.19 7.63
C ASN A 74 -19.06 -0.51 7.49
N VAL A 75 -18.44 -0.11 6.38
CA VAL A 75 -16.99 -0.26 6.16
C VAL A 75 -16.24 0.98 6.63
N PRO A 76 -14.97 0.86 7.03
CA PRO A 76 -14.11 2.00 7.29
C PRO A 76 -14.02 2.93 6.08
N GLN A 77 -13.97 4.24 6.29
CA GLN A 77 -13.82 5.22 5.21
C GLN A 77 -12.40 5.25 4.62
N THR A 78 -11.40 4.93 5.45
CA THR A 78 -10.00 4.91 5.05
C THR A 78 -9.37 3.64 5.59
N ILE A 79 -8.61 2.95 4.75
CA ILE A 79 -7.82 1.77 5.11
C ILE A 79 -6.41 1.99 4.60
N THR A 80 -5.43 1.85 5.48
CA THR A 80 -4.00 1.88 5.13
C THR A 80 -3.40 0.51 5.36
N THR A 81 -2.46 0.10 4.52
CA THR A 81 -1.77 -1.17 4.67
C THR A 81 -0.32 -1.11 4.19
N SER A 82 0.52 -1.86 4.91
CA SER A 82 1.97 -1.96 4.77
C SER A 82 2.40 -3.39 4.39
N TYR A 83 1.56 -4.08 3.59
CA TYR A 83 1.81 -5.43 3.11
C TYR A 83 1.80 -5.45 1.58
N GLY A 84 2.68 -6.25 0.99
CA GLY A 84 2.84 -6.37 -0.45
C GLY A 84 3.89 -7.40 -0.81
N ALA A 85 3.84 -7.87 -2.06
CA ALA A 85 4.86 -8.74 -2.62
C ALA A 85 5.00 -8.45 -4.11
N ASN A 86 6.08 -8.94 -4.71
CA ASN A 86 6.34 -8.81 -6.13
C ASN A 86 5.11 -9.22 -6.96
N GLU A 87 4.63 -8.36 -7.87
CA GLU A 87 3.40 -8.64 -8.62
C GLU A 87 3.46 -9.99 -9.36
N LYS A 88 4.65 -10.35 -9.86
CA LYS A 88 4.91 -11.62 -10.55
C LYS A 88 4.74 -12.89 -9.69
N THR A 89 4.76 -12.79 -8.36
CA THR A 89 4.59 -13.95 -7.47
C THR A 89 3.12 -14.31 -7.27
N HIS A 90 2.21 -13.46 -7.74
CA HIS A 90 0.78 -13.67 -7.68
C HIS A 90 0.24 -14.10 -9.06
N PRO A 91 -0.59 -15.15 -9.14
CA PRO A 91 -1.31 -15.46 -10.37
C PRO A 91 -2.16 -14.27 -10.85
N LEU A 92 -2.25 -14.07 -12.17
CA LEU A 92 -2.97 -12.94 -12.76
C LEU A 92 -4.46 -12.94 -12.39
N ASP A 93 -5.10 -14.11 -12.41
CA ASP A 93 -6.52 -14.28 -12.05
C ASP A 93 -6.77 -13.90 -10.58
N TYR A 94 -5.86 -14.28 -9.69
CA TYR A 94 -5.88 -13.87 -8.30
C TYR A 94 -5.73 -12.34 -8.16
N ALA A 95 -4.76 -11.72 -8.83
CA ALA A 95 -4.52 -10.28 -8.77
C ALA A 95 -5.74 -9.49 -9.29
N ILE A 96 -6.34 -9.95 -10.40
CA ILE A 96 -7.60 -9.40 -10.93
C ILE A 96 -8.72 -9.53 -9.90
N ARG A 97 -8.90 -10.71 -9.29
CA ARG A 97 -9.95 -10.94 -8.30
C ARG A 97 -9.83 -10.00 -7.11
N VAL A 98 -8.64 -9.87 -6.54
CA VAL A 98 -8.37 -8.97 -5.42
C VAL A 98 -8.61 -7.51 -5.82
N CYS A 99 -8.17 -7.09 -7.01
CA CYS A 99 -8.45 -5.75 -7.52
C CYS A 99 -9.94 -5.45 -7.68
N LEU A 100 -10.73 -6.41 -8.16
CA LEU A 100 -12.19 -6.23 -8.26
C LEU A 100 -12.88 -6.16 -6.89
N LEU A 101 -12.30 -6.78 -5.85
CA LEU A 101 -12.77 -6.63 -4.48
C LEU A 101 -12.38 -5.25 -3.90
N PHE A 102 -11.19 -4.73 -4.20
CA PHE A 102 -10.85 -3.34 -3.90
C PHE A 102 -11.76 -2.35 -4.62
N ALA A 103 -12.10 -2.61 -5.90
CA ALA A 103 -13.07 -1.79 -6.63
C ALA A 103 -14.45 -1.77 -5.95
N GLN A 104 -14.93 -2.92 -5.45
CA GLN A 104 -16.17 -3.00 -4.68
C GLN A 104 -16.07 -2.20 -3.38
N LEU A 105 -14.94 -2.27 -2.68
CA LEU A 105 -14.73 -1.51 -1.45
C LEU A 105 -14.70 0.01 -1.73
N GLY A 106 -14.02 0.43 -2.80
CA GLY A 106 -14.04 1.80 -3.31
C GLY A 106 -15.45 2.28 -3.69
N ALA A 107 -16.25 1.42 -4.33
CA ALA A 107 -17.65 1.71 -4.65
C ALA A 107 -18.54 1.88 -3.40
N ARG A 108 -18.11 1.34 -2.25
CA ARG A 108 -18.74 1.57 -0.94
C ARG A 108 -18.24 2.84 -0.24
N GLY A 109 -17.39 3.63 -0.89
CA GLY A 109 -16.88 4.91 -0.38
C GLY A 109 -15.63 4.79 0.50
N THR A 110 -14.90 3.68 0.43
CA THR A 110 -13.66 3.48 1.18
C THR A 110 -12.43 3.84 0.32
N SER A 111 -11.56 4.69 0.85
CA SER A 111 -10.22 4.92 0.31
C SER A 111 -9.25 3.85 0.83
N VAL A 112 -8.56 3.16 -0.07
CA VAL A 112 -7.60 2.09 0.29
C VAL A 112 -6.20 2.49 -0.16
N LEU A 113 -5.27 2.57 0.79
CA LEU A 113 -3.90 3.02 0.58
C LEU A 113 -2.93 1.87 0.83
N PHE A 114 -1.98 1.71 -0.08
CA PHE A 114 -0.91 0.70 -0.03
C PHE A 114 0.45 1.38 -0.12
N ALA A 115 1.41 0.97 0.72
CA ALA A 115 2.82 1.30 0.49
C ALA A 115 3.25 0.81 -0.90
N SER A 116 4.11 1.54 -1.60
CA SER A 116 4.59 1.19 -2.94
C SER A 116 5.83 0.29 -2.96
N GLY A 117 6.43 0.04 -1.80
CA GLY A 117 7.56 -0.86 -1.60
C GLY A 117 8.81 -0.17 -1.05
N ASP A 118 9.75 -0.99 -0.58
CA ASP A 118 10.94 -0.57 0.17
C ASP A 118 12.26 -1.02 -0.49
N TYR A 119 12.23 -1.44 -1.74
CA TYR A 119 13.44 -1.88 -2.45
C TYR A 119 13.50 -1.34 -3.89
N GLY A 120 12.99 -0.12 -4.09
CA GLY A 120 13.09 0.62 -5.33
C GLY A 120 12.34 -0.02 -6.50
N VAL A 121 12.87 0.10 -7.71
CA VAL A 121 12.20 -0.42 -8.92
C VAL A 121 12.34 -1.94 -9.10
N SER A 122 13.24 -2.59 -8.37
CA SER A 122 13.46 -4.04 -8.47
C SER A 122 12.76 -4.81 -7.36
N GLU A 123 12.39 -4.17 -6.26
CA GLU A 123 11.77 -4.82 -5.11
C GLU A 123 12.57 -6.03 -4.59
N GLY A 124 13.90 -5.87 -4.57
CA GLY A 124 14.86 -6.92 -4.17
C GLY A 124 15.02 -8.05 -5.19
N ASP A 125 14.35 -7.98 -6.35
CA ASP A 125 14.46 -8.96 -7.41
C ASP A 125 15.73 -8.73 -8.24
N CYS A 126 16.70 -9.65 -8.13
CA CYS A 126 17.97 -9.59 -8.88
C CYS A 126 17.80 -9.94 -10.38
N THR A 127 16.63 -9.71 -10.97
CA THR A 127 16.42 -9.90 -12.41
C THR A 127 16.78 -8.64 -13.18
N ALA A 128 17.01 -8.80 -14.48
CA ALA A 128 17.29 -7.66 -15.36
C ALA A 128 16.07 -6.76 -15.62
N ARG A 129 14.91 -6.97 -14.98
CA ARG A 129 13.69 -6.19 -15.22
C ARG A 129 13.15 -5.61 -13.92
N PHE A 130 12.55 -4.44 -14.01
CA PHE A 130 11.83 -3.84 -12.88
C PHE A 130 10.65 -4.71 -12.50
N THR A 131 10.39 -4.80 -11.20
CA THR A 131 9.38 -5.66 -10.61
C THR A 131 8.62 -4.84 -9.58
N PRO A 132 7.44 -4.29 -9.96
CA PRO A 132 6.63 -3.54 -9.00
C PRO A 132 5.92 -4.50 -8.02
N ILE A 133 5.43 -3.97 -6.90
CA ILE A 133 4.68 -4.75 -5.92
C ILE A 133 3.16 -4.71 -6.15
N PHE A 134 2.53 -5.83 -5.87
CA PHE A 134 1.10 -5.96 -5.68
C PHE A 134 0.78 -5.98 -4.18
N PRO A 135 -0.30 -5.34 -3.69
CA PRO A 135 -1.38 -4.67 -4.45
C PRO A 135 -1.16 -3.24 -4.93
N ALA A 136 0.00 -2.60 -4.69
CA ALA A 136 0.20 -1.21 -5.12
C ALA A 136 -0.05 -1.00 -6.64
N THR A 137 0.26 -1.99 -7.47
CA THR A 137 -0.04 -1.95 -8.92
C THR A 137 -1.53 -2.03 -9.28
N CYS A 138 -2.40 -2.34 -8.32
CA CYS A 138 -3.84 -2.39 -8.55
C CYS A 138 -4.37 -1.00 -8.92
N PRO A 139 -5.22 -0.86 -9.96
CA PRO A 139 -5.78 0.43 -10.37
C PRO A 139 -6.92 0.93 -9.47
N TYR A 140 -7.28 0.19 -8.41
CA TYR A 140 -8.37 0.55 -7.49
C TYR A 140 -7.88 0.88 -6.07
N VAL A 141 -6.56 1.08 -5.90
CA VAL A 141 -5.95 1.50 -4.65
C VAL A 141 -5.05 2.71 -4.91
N THR A 142 -4.77 3.47 -3.85
CA THR A 142 -3.78 4.55 -3.87
C THR A 142 -2.44 3.99 -3.41
N ALA A 143 -1.46 3.92 -4.30
CA ALA A 143 -0.09 3.55 -4.01
C ALA A 143 0.68 4.76 -3.45
N VAL A 144 1.35 4.57 -2.32
CA VAL A 144 2.06 5.63 -1.58
C VAL A 144 3.54 5.33 -1.53
N GLY A 145 4.35 6.19 -2.16
CA GLY A 145 5.81 6.13 -2.12
C GLY A 145 6.44 6.90 -0.97
N GLY A 146 7.77 6.79 -0.88
CA GLY A 146 8.58 7.36 0.18
C GLY A 146 9.42 8.55 -0.25
N THR A 147 9.38 9.60 0.55
CA THR A 147 10.29 10.74 0.49
C THR A 147 11.20 10.80 1.73
N THR A 148 12.24 11.62 1.63
CA THR A 148 13.13 12.01 2.73
C THR A 148 13.47 13.49 2.61
N SER A 149 14.08 14.04 3.68
CA SER A 149 14.35 15.48 3.83
C SER A 149 13.08 16.33 3.87
N PHE A 150 13.20 17.60 4.23
CA PHE A 150 12.03 18.50 4.36
C PHE A 150 12.10 19.67 3.38
N MET A 151 13.28 20.27 3.19
CA MET A 151 13.49 21.40 2.29
C MET A 151 14.91 21.32 1.67
N PRO A 152 15.07 20.77 0.46
CA PRO A 152 14.03 20.16 -0.37
C PRO A 152 13.63 18.77 0.13
N GLU A 153 12.35 18.42 -0.03
CA GLU A 153 11.91 17.02 0.02
C GLU A 153 12.39 16.31 -1.26
N VAL A 154 12.94 15.10 -1.10
CA VAL A 154 13.52 14.30 -2.19
C VAL A 154 13.09 12.85 -2.08
N ALA A 155 13.16 12.09 -3.18
CA ALA A 155 12.83 10.67 -3.16
C ALA A 155 13.71 9.89 -2.16
N ALA A 156 13.08 9.05 -1.33
CA ALA A 156 13.82 8.08 -0.53
C ALA A 156 14.40 7.02 -1.48
N SER A 157 15.67 6.65 -1.30
CA SER A 157 16.36 5.74 -2.23
C SER A 157 15.72 4.36 -2.33
N PHE A 158 14.97 3.97 -1.30
CA PHE A 158 14.27 2.69 -1.22
C PHE A 158 12.83 2.75 -1.75
N SER A 159 12.28 3.93 -2.02
CA SER A 159 10.88 4.08 -2.42
C SER A 159 10.56 3.23 -3.65
N GLY A 160 9.62 2.31 -3.50
CA GLY A 160 9.12 1.48 -4.58
C GLY A 160 8.40 2.31 -5.64
N GLY A 161 8.53 1.89 -6.90
CA GLY A 161 7.94 2.58 -8.05
C GLY A 161 8.10 1.76 -9.33
N GLY A 162 7.42 2.17 -10.39
CA GLY A 162 7.52 1.51 -11.70
C GLY A 162 6.18 1.29 -12.36
N PHE A 163 6.10 0.27 -13.21
CA PHE A 163 4.92 -0.02 -14.04
C PHE A 163 4.49 -1.47 -13.91
N SER A 164 3.20 -1.69 -13.65
CA SER A 164 2.59 -3.01 -13.59
C SER A 164 2.85 -3.83 -14.87
N LYS A 165 3.09 -5.13 -14.68
CA LYS A 165 3.15 -6.14 -15.75
C LYS A 165 1.75 -6.67 -16.09
N TYR A 166 0.78 -6.55 -15.19
CA TYR A 166 -0.58 -7.10 -15.33
C TYR A 166 -1.62 -6.09 -15.75
N PHE A 167 -1.65 -4.92 -15.09
CA PHE A 167 -2.69 -3.93 -15.26
C PHE A 167 -2.23 -2.84 -16.20
N LEU A 168 -3.06 -2.49 -17.18
CA LEU A 168 -2.83 -1.33 -18.03
C LEU A 168 -3.00 -0.04 -17.22
N HIS A 169 -2.34 1.04 -17.64
CA HIS A 169 -2.60 2.34 -17.03
C HIS A 169 -4.07 2.76 -17.26
N PRO A 170 -4.85 3.02 -16.20
CA PRO A 170 -6.23 3.49 -16.34
C PRO A 170 -6.30 4.90 -16.95
N GLU A 171 -7.48 5.26 -17.45
CA GLU A 171 -7.71 6.54 -18.14
C GLU A 171 -7.29 7.74 -17.30
N TYR A 172 -7.53 7.69 -15.98
CA TYR A 172 -7.22 8.78 -15.07
C TYR A 172 -5.73 9.11 -14.94
N GLN A 173 -4.83 8.20 -15.34
CA GLN A 173 -3.38 8.41 -15.28
C GLN A 173 -2.71 8.51 -16.65
N LEU A 174 -3.48 8.44 -17.75
CA LEU A 174 -2.95 8.49 -19.13
C LEU A 174 -2.02 9.68 -19.35
N GLN A 175 -2.50 10.88 -19.00
CA GLN A 175 -1.74 12.11 -19.22
C GLN A 175 -0.45 12.14 -18.40
N ALA A 176 -0.52 11.76 -17.12
CA ALA A 176 0.65 11.76 -16.23
C ALA A 176 1.70 10.74 -16.70
N VAL A 177 1.27 9.54 -17.05
CA VAL A 177 2.14 8.47 -17.56
C VAL A 177 2.78 8.88 -18.89
N SER A 178 2.01 9.40 -19.85
CA SER A 178 2.55 9.84 -21.14
C SER A 178 3.64 10.89 -20.95
N THR A 179 3.36 11.94 -20.17
CA THR A 179 4.35 12.99 -19.88
C THR A 179 5.60 12.43 -19.21
N PHE A 180 5.46 11.49 -18.27
CA PHE A 180 6.60 10.86 -17.63
C PHE A 180 7.43 10.03 -18.63
N LEU A 181 6.80 9.23 -19.47
CA LEU A 181 7.48 8.39 -20.46
C LEU A 181 8.18 9.23 -21.53
N ASP A 182 7.58 10.35 -21.95
CA ASP A 182 8.21 11.28 -22.89
C ASP A 182 9.51 11.88 -22.30
N ASN A 183 9.49 12.23 -21.01
CA ASN A 183 10.67 12.74 -20.30
C ASN A 183 11.70 11.65 -20.01
N LEU A 184 11.26 10.41 -19.73
CA LEU A 184 12.14 9.26 -19.54
C LEU A 184 12.84 8.87 -20.86
N SER A 185 12.18 9.14 -22.00
CA SER A 185 12.68 8.86 -23.35
C SER A 185 13.08 7.40 -23.50
N GLN A 186 14.30 7.11 -23.95
CA GLN A 186 14.81 5.75 -24.12
C GLN A 186 15.47 5.16 -22.87
N GLN A 187 15.53 5.90 -21.76
CA GLN A 187 16.14 5.38 -20.54
C GLN A 187 15.37 4.16 -20.05
N TYR A 188 16.11 3.12 -19.66
CA TYR A 188 15.57 1.86 -19.13
C TYR A 188 14.60 1.12 -20.08
N SER A 189 14.66 1.40 -21.38
CA SER A 189 13.88 0.69 -22.39
C SER A 189 14.07 -0.83 -22.27
N GLY A 190 12.96 -1.57 -22.26
CA GLY A 190 12.94 -3.02 -22.07
C GLY A 190 13.01 -3.51 -20.62
N LEU A 191 13.24 -2.62 -19.65
CA LEU A 191 13.26 -2.96 -18.22
C LEU A 191 11.87 -2.82 -17.55
N TYR A 192 10.96 -2.02 -18.11
CA TYR A 192 9.60 -1.79 -17.61
C TYR A 192 8.53 -1.99 -18.70
N ASN A 193 7.27 -2.08 -18.28
CA ASN A 193 6.12 -2.17 -19.17
C ASN A 193 5.51 -0.77 -19.40
N PRO A 194 5.73 -0.10 -20.54
CA PRO A 194 5.30 1.30 -20.74
C PRO A 194 3.78 1.48 -20.77
N VAL A 195 3.01 0.43 -21.08
CA VAL A 195 1.54 0.49 -21.08
C VAL A 195 0.93 0.12 -19.72
N GLY A 196 1.76 -0.25 -18.75
CA GLY A 196 1.34 -0.71 -17.44
C GLY A 196 0.86 0.41 -16.52
N ARG A 197 0.15 0.05 -15.46
CA ARG A 197 -0.23 0.97 -14.37
C ARG A 197 1.04 1.46 -13.66
N GLY A 198 1.37 2.75 -13.83
CA GLY A 198 2.48 3.41 -13.15
C GLY A 198 2.20 3.65 -11.66
N ILE A 199 3.17 3.37 -10.78
CA ILE A 199 3.15 3.62 -9.32
C ILE A 199 4.40 4.42 -8.89
N PRO A 200 4.36 5.14 -7.75
CA PRO A 200 3.19 5.39 -6.88
C PRO A 200 2.26 6.50 -7.42
N ASP A 201 1.11 6.68 -6.78
CA ASP A 201 0.18 7.79 -7.07
C ASP A 201 0.53 9.07 -6.31
N ILE A 202 0.96 8.91 -5.06
CA ILE A 202 1.41 9.98 -4.15
C ILE A 202 2.64 9.52 -3.37
N ALA A 203 3.29 10.43 -2.64
CA ALA A 203 4.41 10.08 -1.76
C ALA A 203 4.37 10.89 -0.45
N ALA A 204 4.98 10.33 0.60
CA ALA A 204 5.08 10.95 1.92
C ALA A 204 6.39 10.58 2.62
N GLN A 205 6.73 11.28 3.71
CA GLN A 205 7.96 11.06 4.45
C GLN A 205 8.06 9.62 4.96
N ALA A 206 9.03 8.87 4.44
CA ALA A 206 9.26 7.47 4.82
C ALA A 206 10.51 7.29 5.70
N ILE A 207 11.36 8.32 5.78
CA ILE A 207 12.48 8.36 6.73
C ILE A 207 12.14 9.37 7.83
N VAL A 208 11.65 8.87 8.95
CA VAL A 208 11.47 9.70 10.13
C VAL A 208 12.77 9.63 10.92
N ALA A 209 13.50 10.75 11.02
CA ALA A 209 14.63 10.84 11.94
C ALA A 209 14.07 10.64 13.37
N VAL A 210 14.41 9.50 13.97
CA VAL A 210 14.08 9.20 15.38
C VAL A 210 15.10 9.86 16.28
#